data_AF-A0A212D0P5-F1
#
_entry.id   AF-A0A212D0P5-F1
#
_cell.length_a   1.000
_cell.length_b   1.000
_cell.length_c   1.000
_cell.angle_alpha   90.00
_cell.angle_beta   90.00
_cell.angle_gamma   90.00
#
_symmetry.space_group_name_H-M   'P 1'
#
loop_
_entity.id
_entity.type
_entity.pdbx_description
1 polymer ?
#
loop_
_entity_poly.entity_id
_entity_poly.type
_entity_poly.pdbx_seq_one_letter_code
_entity_poly.pdbx_strand_id
1 'polypeptide(L)' 'AAFDTVLGINVAVKKLSRPFQNQTHAKRAYRELVLLKCVNHKNVSNIISLLNVFTPQKTLEEFQDV' A
#
# COMPACT_ATOMS: atom_id res chain seq x y z
N ALA A 1 4.32 -8.14 11.05
CA ALA A 1 5.61 -7.58 10.60
C ALA A 1 6.31 -8.63 9.74
N ALA A 2 7.11 -8.21 8.78
CA ALA A 2 7.94 -9.08 7.94
C ALA A 2 9.38 -8.56 7.95
N PHE A 3 10.35 -9.42 7.64
CA PHE A 3 11.74 -9.01 7.47
C PHE A 3 12.05 -8.92 5.97
N ASP A 4 12.46 -7.73 5.51
CA ASP A 4 12.89 -7.53 4.14
C ASP A 4 14.34 -8.02 4.01
N THR A 5 14.56 -9.11 3.27
CA THR A 5 15.89 -9.71 3.09
C THR A 5 16.79 -8.94 2.13
N VAL A 6 16.21 -8.06 1.30
CA VAL A 6 16.97 -7.21 0.35
C VAL A 6 17.47 -5.98 1.07
N LEU A 7 16.63 -5.34 1.90
CA LEU A 7 16.99 -4.15 2.66
C LEU A 7 17.57 -4.44 4.05
N GLY A 8 17.41 -5.67 4.56
CA GLY A 8 17.90 -6.08 5.87
C GLY A 8 17.16 -5.43 7.06
N ILE A 9 15.90 -4.99 6.87
CA ILE A 9 15.12 -4.26 7.87
C ILE A 9 13.77 -4.92 8.15
N ASN A 10 13.25 -4.70 9.37
CA ASN A 10 11.88 -5.05 9.70
C ASN A 10 10.90 -4.08 9.03
N VAL A 11 9.86 -4.61 8.39
CA VAL A 11 8.84 -3.85 7.68
C VAL A 11 7.44 -4.24 8.16
N ALA A 12 6.50 -3.31 8.02
CA ALA A 12 5.08 -3.58 8.16
C ALA A 12 4.47 -3.82 6.78
N VAL A 13 3.73 -4.93 6.62
CA VAL A 13 3.00 -5.25 5.39
C VAL A 13 1.51 -5.22 5.70
N LYS A 14 0.76 -4.37 4.99
CA LYS A 14 -0.69 -4.24 5.12
C LYS A 14 -1.35 -4.75 3.84
N LYS A 15 -2.12 -5.83 3.96
CA LYS A 15 -2.98 -6.31 2.87
C LYS A 15 -4.29 -5.53 2.88
N LEU A 16 -4.62 -4.86 1.77
CA LEU A 16 -5.94 -4.26 1.58
C LEU A 16 -6.90 -5.35 1.10
N SER A 17 -7.90 -5.70 1.92
CA SER A 17 -8.88 -6.72 1.58
C SER A 17 -10.06 -6.10 0.83
N ARG A 18 -10.35 -6.60 -0.38
CA ARG A 18 -11.45 -6.17 -1.25
C ARG A 18 -11.55 -4.63 -1.40
N PRO A 19 -10.44 -3.94 -1.74
CA PRO A 19 -10.42 -2.48 -1.76
C PRO A 19 -11.38 -1.87 -2.78
N PHE A 20 -11.86 -2.61 -3.80
CA PHE A 20 -12.79 -2.08 -4.81
C PHE A 20 -14.22 -2.62 -4.69
N GLN A 21 -14.56 -3.32 -3.58
CA GLN A 21 -15.91 -3.88 -3.35
C GLN A 21 -17.04 -2.84 -3.46
N ASN A 22 -16.77 -1.58 -3.14
CA ASN A 22 -17.70 -0.47 -3.33
C ASN A 22 -16.95 0.86 -3.43
N GLN A 23 -17.68 1.92 -3.82
CA GLN A 23 -17.11 3.27 -3.98
C GLN A 23 -16.45 3.80 -2.70
N THR A 24 -16.97 3.46 -1.52
CA THR A 24 -16.41 3.92 -0.24
C THR A 24 -15.06 3.28 0.03
N HIS A 25 -14.94 1.96 -0.17
CA HIS A 25 -13.68 1.23 -0.03
C HIS A 25 -12.66 1.70 -1.08
N ALA A 26 -13.09 1.87 -2.33
CA ALA A 26 -12.21 2.29 -3.42
C ALA A 26 -11.65 3.70 -3.16
N LYS A 27 -12.51 4.66 -2.79
CA LYS A 27 -12.10 6.02 -2.43
C LYS A 27 -11.16 6.02 -1.22
N ARG A 28 -11.40 5.17 -0.21
CA ARG A 28 -10.53 5.06 0.96
C ARG A 28 -9.15 4.52 0.58
N ALA A 29 -9.10 3.39 -0.14
CA ALA A 29 -7.85 2.77 -0.57
C ALA A 29 -7.01 3.70 -1.46
N TYR A 30 -7.66 4.37 -2.41
CA TYR A 30 -7.01 5.35 -3.28
C TYR A 30 -6.43 6.53 -2.49
N ARG A 31 -7.23 7.15 -1.60
CA ARG A 31 -6.76 8.26 -0.77
C ARG A 31 -5.60 7.86 0.13
N GLU A 32 -5.66 6.67 0.74
CA GLU A 32 -4.57 6.15 1.58
C GLU A 32 -3.26 6.03 0.78
N LEU A 33 -3.30 5.42 -0.41
CA LEU A 33 -2.13 5.29 -1.28
C LEU A 33 -1.58 6.63 -1.77
N VAL A 34 -2.46 7.55 -2.20
CA VAL A 34 -2.04 8.88 -2.68
C VAL A 34 -1.39 9.68 -1.53
N LEU A 35 -1.99 9.68 -0.35
CA LEU A 35 -1.42 10.37 0.81
C LEU A 35 -0.07 9.77 1.20
N LEU A 36 0.04 8.44 1.27
CA LEU A 36 1.29 7.75 1.57
C LEU A 36 2.40 8.01 0.53
N LYS A 37 2.03 8.22 -0.75
CA LYS A 37 2.99 8.57 -1.82
C LYS A 37 3.41 10.05 -1.77
N CYS A 38 2.52 10.96 -1.36
CA CYS A 38 2.76 12.40 -1.36
C CYS A 38 3.48 12.90 -0.10
N VAL A 39 3.41 12.18 1.01
CA VAL A 39 4.13 12.53 2.24
C VAL A 39 5.61 12.13 2.09
N ASN A 40 6.40 13.03 1.51
CA ASN A 40 7.86 12.90 1.38
C ASN A 40 8.54 14.11 2.01
N HIS A 41 8.60 14.16 3.35
CA HIS A 41 9.26 15.25 4.06
C HIS A 41 10.15 14.73 5.19
N LYS A 42 11.43 15.11 5.18
CA LYS A 42 12.50 14.66 6.10
C LYS A 42 12.23 14.93 7.60
N ASN A 43 11.29 15.83 7.93
CA ASN A 43 10.99 16.23 9.32
C ASN A 43 9.87 15.40 9.97
N VAL A 44 9.42 14.33 9.31
CA VAL A 44 8.27 13.53 9.74
C VAL A 44 8.71 12.12 10.12
N SER A 45 9.64 12.02 11.06
CA SER A 45 10.16 10.76 11.61
C SER A 45 9.08 9.87 12.26
N ASN A 46 7.86 10.39 12.49
CA ASN A 46 6.75 9.69 13.13
C ASN A 46 5.63 9.27 12.17
N ILE A 47 5.72 9.52 10.86
CA ILE A 47 4.70 9.11 9.88
C ILE A 47 5.24 8.00 8.98
N ILE A 48 4.42 6.96 8.84
CA ILE A 48 4.68 5.75 8.07
C ILE A 48 5.02 6.13 6.61
N SER A 49 6.25 5.85 6.20
CA SER A 49 6.69 6.01 4.81
C SER A 49 6.36 4.75 4.00
N LEU A 50 5.92 4.95 2.75
CA LEU A 50 5.60 3.86 1.84
C LEU A 50 6.88 3.34 1.16
N LEU A 51 7.31 2.14 1.53
CA LEU A 51 8.51 1.53 0.95
C LEU A 51 8.22 0.85 -0.39
N ASN A 52 7.11 0.12 -0.48
CA ASN A 52 6.72 -0.63 -1.67
C ASN A 52 5.19 -0.80 -1.73
N VAL A 53 4.64 -0.93 -2.94
CA VAL A 53 3.25 -1.31 -3.22
C VAL A 53 3.27 -2.35 -4.34
N PHE A 54 2.60 -3.47 -4.12
CA PHE A 54 2.52 -4.54 -5.09
C PHE A 54 1.13 -5.19 -5.06
N THR A 55 0.81 -5.86 -6.16
CA THR A 55 -0.35 -6.74 -6.31
C THR A 55 0.18 -8.08 -6.84
N PRO A 56 -0.29 -9.23 -6.31
CA PRO A 56 0.11 -10.53 -6.83
C PRO A 56 -0.50 -10.84 -8.21
N GLN A 57 -1.57 -10.13 -8.61
CA GLN A 57 -2.18 -10.24 -9.93
C GLN A 57 -1.25 -9.67 -11.00
N LYS A 58 -1.05 -10.41 -12.10
CA LYS A 58 -0.06 -10.06 -13.13
C LYS A 58 -0.63 -9.19 -14.24
N THR A 59 -1.93 -9.29 -14.47
CA THR A 59 -2.63 -8.55 -15.51
C THR A 59 -3.92 -7.94 -14.99
N LEU A 60 -4.48 -7.00 -15.76
CA LEU A 60 -5.75 -6.37 -15.42
C LEU A 60 -6.92 -7.37 -15.55
N GLU A 61 -6.81 -8.33 -16.46
CA GLU A 61 -7.83 -9.37 -16.67
C GLU A 61 -7.93 -10.34 -15.47
N GLU A 62 -6.81 -10.60 -14.78
CA GLU A 62 -6.78 -11.40 -13.54
C GLU A 62 -7.28 -10.62 -12.30
N PHE A 63 -7.60 -9.34 -12.47
CA PHE A 63 -7.93 -8.45 -11.37
C PHE A 63 -9.39 -8.62 -10.92
N GLN A 64 -9.63 -9.62 -10.06
CA GLN A 64 -10.96 -9.94 -9.52
C GLN A 64 -11.41 -9.10 -8.33
N ASP A 65 -10.66 -8.04 -7.96
CA ASP A 65 -10.97 -7.24 -6.78
C ASP A 65 -11.99 -6.10 -7.05
N VAL A 66 -12.49 -5.99 -8.30
CA VAL A 66 -13.53 -5.05 -8.77
C VAL A 66 -14.91 -5.67 -8.73
#